data_AF-A0A527XHP7-F1
#
_entry.id   AF-A0A527XHP7-F1
#
_cell.length_a   1.000
_cell.length_b   1.000
_cell.length_c   1.000
_cell.angle_alpha   90.00
_cell.angle_beta   90.00
_cell.angle_gamma   90.00
#
_symmetry.space_group_name_H-M   'P 1'
#
loop_
_entity.id
_entity.type
_entity.pdbx_description
1 polymer ?
#
loop_
_entity_poly.entity_id
_entity_poly.type
_entity_poly.pdbx_seq_one_letter_code
_entity_poly.pdbx_strand_id
1 'polypeptide(L)' 'TLYISPLKALAVDIERNLGKPVEEIGLPVTIETRTGDTPSHKRQRQKLAPPDILLTTPEQLALLIASNDAKRFFADLRYV' A
#
# COMPACT_ATOMS: atom_id res chain seq x y z
N THR A 1 5.07 1.30 -6.15
CA THR A 1 5.16 2.63 -5.51
C THR A 1 4.69 2.55 -4.08
N LEU A 2 5.38 3.17 -3.15
CA LEU A 2 4.99 3.26 -1.75
C LEU A 2 4.60 4.70 -1.45
N TYR A 3 3.36 4.98 -1.05
CA TYR A 3 2.96 6.31 -0.63
C TYR A 3 2.83 6.33 0.90
N ILE A 4 3.53 7.24 1.56
CA ILE A 4 3.57 7.33 3.02
C ILE A 4 2.80 8.57 3.47
N SER A 5 1.68 8.36 4.14
CA SER A 5 0.86 9.44 4.71
C SER A 5 1.04 9.53 6.23
N PRO A 6 1.25 10.73 6.81
CA PRO A 6 1.22 10.91 8.26
C PRO A 6 -0.19 10.76 8.84
N LEU A 7 -1.23 10.85 8.00
CA LEU A 7 -2.62 10.73 8.40
C LEU A 7 -3.30 9.59 7.66
N LYS A 8 -3.91 8.68 8.41
CA LYS A 8 -4.71 7.58 7.87
C LYS A 8 -5.85 8.07 6.97
N ALA A 9 -6.53 9.16 7.35
CA ALA A 9 -7.61 9.74 6.56
C ALA A 9 -7.12 10.19 5.17
N LEU A 10 -5.92 10.77 5.10
CA LEU A 10 -5.33 11.19 3.83
C LEU A 10 -4.95 10.00 2.94
N ALA A 11 -4.46 8.89 3.51
CA ALA A 11 -4.18 7.67 2.74
C ALA A 11 -5.45 7.11 2.06
N VAL A 12 -6.58 7.12 2.79
CA VAL A 12 -7.88 6.67 2.25
C VAL A 12 -8.42 7.62 1.19
N ASP A 13 -8.28 8.93 1.39
CA ASP A 13 -8.73 9.91 0.40
C ASP A 13 -7.95 9.79 -0.92
N ILE A 14 -6.63 9.57 -0.84
CA ILE A 14 -5.79 9.35 -2.02
C ILE A 14 -6.15 8.04 -2.73
N GLU A 15 -6.42 6.95 -2.00
CA GLU A 15 -6.90 5.69 -2.60
C GLU A 15 -8.15 5.93 -3.45
N ARG A 16 -9.12 6.68 -2.92
CA ARG A 16 -10.36 7.02 -3.62
C ARG A 16 -10.14 7.93 -4.83
N ASN A 17 -9.28 8.94 -4.69
CA ASN A 17 -9.03 9.92 -5.74
C ASN A 17 -8.16 9.35 -6.88
N LEU A 18 -7.32 8.34 -6.60
CA LEU A 18 -6.57 7.61 -7.62
C LEU A 18 -7.38 6.47 -8.25
N GLY A 19 -8.25 5.81 -7.48
CA GLY A 19 -9.02 4.66 -7.95
C GLY A 19 -9.95 5.02 -9.12
N LYS A 20 -10.72 6.11 -8.99
CA LYS A 20 -11.64 6.56 -10.05
C LYS A 20 -10.98 6.77 -11.41
N PRO A 21 -9.95 7.62 -11.56
CA PRO A 21 -9.33 7.84 -12.86
C PRO A 21 -8.66 6.58 -13.40
N VAL A 22 -8.06 5.74 -12.55
CA VAL A 22 -7.42 4.47 -12.97
C VAL A 22 -8.43 3.49 -13.54
N GLU A 23 -9.60 3.38 -12.90
CA GLU A 23 -10.71 2.56 -13.38
C GLU A 23 -11.29 3.11 -14.69
N GLU A 24 -11.53 4.43 -14.77
CA GLU A 24 -12.10 5.10 -15.95
C GLU A 24 -11.25 4.93 -17.21
N ILE A 25 -9.92 4.95 -17.07
CA ILE A 25 -8.99 4.77 -18.20
C ILE A 25 -8.57 3.32 -18.42
N GLY A 26 -9.08 2.37 -17.62
CA GLY A 26 -8.83 0.93 -17.78
C GLY A 26 -7.37 0.50 -17.53
N LEU A 27 -6.65 1.18 -16.65
CA LEU A 27 -5.28 0.78 -16.31
C LEU A 27 -5.28 -0.47 -15.41
N PRO A 28 -4.47 -1.50 -15.72
CA PRO A 28 -4.36 -2.71 -14.91
C PRO A 28 -3.42 -2.49 -13.71
N VAL A 29 -3.73 -1.48 -12.87
CA VAL A 29 -2.93 -1.07 -11.72
C VAL A 29 -3.73 -1.30 -10.44
N THR A 30 -3.13 -2.03 -9.50
CA THR A 30 -3.71 -2.29 -8.18
C THR A 30 -3.28 -1.22 -7.18
N ILE A 31 -4.26 -0.62 -6.51
CA ILE A 31 -4.06 0.42 -5.50
C ILE A 31 -4.73 -0.04 -4.22
N GLU A 32 -3.98 -0.05 -3.12
CA GLU A 32 -4.55 -0.42 -1.83
C GLU A 32 -3.95 0.31 -0.65
N THR A 33 -4.75 0.45 0.41
CA THR A 33 -4.29 0.92 1.72
C THR A 33 -3.79 -0.19 2.66
N ARG A 34 -2.74 0.15 3.43
CA ARG A 34 -2.25 -0.62 4.59
C ARG A 34 -2.02 0.30 5.78
N THR A 35 -3.00 0.33 6.68
CA THR A 35 -3.03 1.16 7.89
C THR A 35 -3.29 0.28 9.12
N GLY A 36 -3.38 0.87 10.32
CA GLY A 36 -3.75 0.14 11.54
C GLY A 36 -5.09 -0.60 11.44
N ASP A 37 -6.03 -0.10 10.64
CA ASP A 37 -7.36 -0.70 10.47
C ASP A 37 -7.40 -1.80 9.39
N THR A 38 -6.30 -2.01 8.66
CA THR A 38 -6.28 -3.02 7.59
C THR A 38 -6.45 -4.40 8.21
N PRO A 39 -7.50 -5.16 7.85
CA PRO A 39 -7.76 -6.46 8.45
C PRO A 39 -6.58 -7.43 8.29
N SER A 40 -6.37 -8.31 9.27
CA SER A 40 -5.25 -9.25 9.28
C SER A 40 -5.16 -10.12 8.02
N HIS A 41 -6.30 -10.59 7.49
CA HIS A 41 -6.33 -11.38 6.25
C HIS A 41 -5.84 -10.55 5.04
N LYS A 42 -6.27 -9.28 4.93
CA LYS A 42 -5.83 -8.37 3.86
C LYS A 42 -4.34 -8.08 3.99
N ARG A 43 -3.84 -7.88 5.21
CA ARG A 43 -2.41 -7.68 5.50
C ARG A 43 -1.56 -8.88 5.09
N GLN A 44 -2.05 -10.10 5.30
CA GLN A 44 -1.34 -11.33 4.93
C GLN A 44 -1.29 -11.50 3.41
N ARG A 45 -2.42 -11.31 2.71
CA ARG A 45 -2.46 -11.32 1.25
C ARG A 45 -1.51 -10.28 0.65
N GLN A 46 -1.54 -9.04 1.14
CA GLN A 46 -0.64 -7.98 0.69
C GLN A 46 0.84 -8.35 0.84
N LYS A 47 1.24 -9.04 1.93
CA LYS A 47 2.63 -9.50 2.11
C LYS A 47 3.05 -10.54 1.06
N LEU A 48 2.13 -11.37 0.60
CA LEU A 48 2.39 -12.41 -0.40
C LEU A 48 2.34 -11.85 -1.82
N ALA A 49 1.34 -11.01 -2.09
CA ALA A 49 1.07 -10.34 -3.35
C ALA A 49 0.85 -8.84 -3.07
N PRO A 50 1.92 -8.01 -3.06
CA PRO A 50 1.81 -6.58 -2.84
C PRO A 50 1.09 -5.89 -4.01
N PRO A 51 0.34 -4.80 -3.76
CA PRO A 51 -0.25 -3.99 -4.82
C PRO A 51 0.83 -3.17 -5.54
N ASP A 52 0.52 -2.68 -6.74
CA ASP A 52 1.39 -1.80 -7.51
C ASP A 52 1.61 -0.45 -6.79
N ILE A 53 0.56 0.06 -6.14
CA ILE A 53 0.60 1.25 -5.28
C ILE A 53 0.11 0.90 -3.88
N LEU A 54 1.00 0.99 -2.90
CA LEU A 54 0.67 0.78 -1.49
C LEU A 54 0.62 2.12 -0.74
N LEU A 55 -0.56 2.49 -0.25
CA LEU A 55 -0.79 3.68 0.58
C LEU A 55 -0.70 3.29 2.05
N THR A 56 0.31 3.78 2.78
CA THR A 56 0.58 3.34 4.15
C THR A 56 0.88 4.51 5.10
N THR A 57 1.10 4.20 6.38
CA THR A 57 1.55 5.15 7.40
C THR A 57 2.97 4.81 7.85
N PRO A 58 3.73 5.75 8.45
CA PRO A 58 5.07 5.48 8.96
C PRO A 58 5.12 4.30 9.94
N GLU A 59 4.12 4.15 10.80
CA GLU A 59 4.06 3.08 11.80
C GLU A 59 3.86 1.71 11.14
N GLN A 60 3.00 1.63 10.11
CA GLN A 60 2.83 0.38 9.37
C GLN A 60 4.04 0.06 8.50
N LEU A 61 4.73 1.07 7.97
CA LEU A 61 5.99 0.89 7.25
C LEU A 61 7.06 0.33 8.17
N ALA A 62 7.19 0.84 9.40
CA ALA A 62 8.13 0.31 10.39
C ALA A 62 7.90 -1.20 10.63
N LEU A 63 6.63 -1.63 10.73
CA LEU A 63 6.28 -3.05 10.86
C LEU A 63 6.60 -3.89 9.62
N LEU A 64 6.48 -3.32 8.41
CA LEU A 64 6.86 -4.00 7.18
C LEU A 64 8.38 -4.18 7.08
N ILE A 65 9.15 -3.13 7.39
CA ILE A 65 10.62 -3.14 7.35
C ILE A 65 11.19 -4.11 8.41
N ALA A 66 10.59 -4.16 9.60
CA ALA A 66 11.01 -5.06 10.66
C ALA A 66 10.66 -6.54 10.39
N SER A 67 9.90 -6.85 9.32
CA SER A 67 9.52 -8.22 9.00
C SER A 67 10.64 -8.97 8.28
N ASN A 68 10.74 -10.29 8.50
CA ASN A 68 11.73 -11.15 7.84
C ASN A 68 11.63 -11.11 6.30
N ASP A 69 10.45 -10.83 5.76
CA ASP A 69 10.18 -10.77 4.32
C ASP A 69 10.49 -9.40 3.69
N ALA A 70 10.93 -8.40 4.48
CA ALA A 70 11.08 -7.02 4.01
C ALA A 70 11.92 -6.91 2.74
N LYS A 71 13.05 -7.61 2.68
CA LYS A 71 13.93 -7.62 1.49
C LYS A 71 13.21 -8.09 0.24
N ARG A 72 12.41 -9.16 0.35
CA ARG A 72 11.62 -9.70 -0.77
C ARG A 72 10.49 -8.74 -1.14
N PHE A 73 9.79 -8.23 -0.14
CA PHE A 73 8.63 -7.37 -0.31
C PHE A 73 8.97 -6.05 -1.02
N PHE A 74 10.14 -5.47 -0.72
CA PHE A 74 10.59 -4.20 -1.30
C PHE A 74 11.58 -4.37 -2.46
N ALA A 75 11.80 -5.59 -2.96
CA ALA A 75 12.82 -5.88 -3.97
C ALA A 75 12.62 -5.05 -5.26
N ASP A 76 11.37 -4.84 -5.67
CA ASP A 76 11.01 -4.13 -6.90
C ASP A 76 10.55 -2.67 -6.66
N LEU A 77 10.77 -2.14 -5.45
CA LEU A 77 10.35 -0.79 -5.10
C LEU A 77 11.15 0.27 -5.86
N ARG A 78 10.48 1.08 -6.67
CA ARG A 78 11.10 2.16 -7.47
C ARG A 78 10.86 3.58 -6.94
N TYR A 79 9.74 3.79 -6.25
CA TYR A 79 9.27 5.12 -5.85
C TYR A 79 8.69 5.09 -4.44
N VAL A 80 9.02 6.13 -3.66
CA VAL A 80 8.52 6.43 -2.31
C VAL A 80 8.02 7.86 -2.29
#